data_AF-A0A069SEC8-F1
#
_entry.id   AF-A0A069SEC8-F1
#
_cell.length_a   1.000
_cell.length_b   1.000
_cell.length_c   1.000
_cell.angle_alpha   90.00
_cell.angle_beta   90.00
_cell.angle_gamma   90.00
#
_symmetry.space_group_name_H-M   'P 1'
#
loop_
_entity.id
_entity.type
_entity.pdbx_description
1 polymer ?
#
loop_
_entity_poly.entity_id
_entity_poly.type
_entity_poly.pdbx_seq_one_letter_code
_entity_poly.pdbx_strand_id
1 'polypeptide(L)'
;MSDGYNAYVFIGNELKSARFKDTVHQVCMSHAKNKFVKASNQGGEPTAERFSEILKEFFMRERKYDDAGLTPKERFQERQSLETKELLIELR
;
A
#
# COMPACT_ATOMS: atom_id res chain seq x y z
N MET A 1 -10.21 -4.97 -3.78
CA MET A 1 -9.16 -4.01 -3.41
C MET A 1 -9.83 -2.66 -3.18
N SER A 2 -9.64 -2.03 -2.03
CA SER A 2 -10.32 -0.77 -1.68
C SER A 2 -9.37 0.43 -1.72
N ASP A 3 -9.91 1.64 -1.67
CA ASP A 3 -9.12 2.87 -1.49
C ASP A 3 -8.64 3.08 -0.04
N GLY A 4 -9.06 2.24 0.92
CA GLY A 4 -8.76 2.36 2.34
C GLY A 4 -9.56 3.42 3.12
N TYR A 5 -10.39 4.26 2.48
CA TYR A 5 -11.31 5.17 3.18
C TYR A 5 -12.70 4.53 3.26
N ASN A 6 -13.14 3.91 2.17
CA ASN A 6 -14.49 3.34 2.06
C ASN A 6 -14.61 1.90 2.58
N ALA A 7 -13.50 1.21 2.81
CA ALA A 7 -13.56 -0.15 3.34
C ALA A 7 -14.04 -0.19 4.78
N TYR A 8 -13.46 0.62 5.66
CA TYR A 8 -13.82 0.55 7.08
C TYR A 8 -15.14 1.24 7.40
N VAL A 9 -15.56 2.22 6.58
CA VAL A 9 -16.81 2.97 6.78
C VAL A 9 -18.04 2.23 6.21
N PHE A 10 -17.88 1.37 5.19
CA PHE A 10 -18.99 0.60 4.59
C PHE A 10 -18.92 -0.92 4.78
N ILE A 11 -17.84 -1.48 5.32
CA ILE A 11 -17.87 -2.85 5.86
C ILE A 11 -18.55 -2.78 7.24
N GLY A 12 -19.86 -2.58 7.22
CA GLY A 12 -20.70 -2.84 8.39
C GLY A 12 -20.52 -4.29 8.86
N ASN A 13 -20.91 -4.58 10.10
CA ASN A 13 -20.82 -5.94 10.67
C ASN A 13 -21.52 -7.02 9.81
N GLU A 14 -22.35 -6.63 8.83
CA GLU A 14 -23.01 -7.45 7.83
C GLU A 14 -22.05 -8.16 6.85
N LEU A 15 -20.94 -7.53 6.47
CA LEU A 15 -19.88 -8.15 5.65
C LEU A 15 -18.90 -8.99 6.48
N LYS A 16 -18.94 -8.86 7.82
CA LYS A 16 -18.32 -9.84 8.75
C LYS A 16 -19.17 -11.11 8.91
N SER A 17 -20.28 -11.24 8.17
CA SER A 17 -21.03 -12.49 8.08
C SER A 17 -20.12 -13.64 7.63
N ALA A 18 -20.49 -14.87 7.99
CA ALA A 18 -19.67 -16.08 7.88
C ALA A 18 -19.02 -16.34 6.50
N ARG A 19 -19.52 -15.70 5.44
CA ARG A 19 -19.04 -15.85 4.06
C ARG A 19 -17.73 -15.12 3.75
N PHE A 20 -17.43 -14.00 4.42
CA PHE A 20 -16.27 -13.16 4.08
C PHE A 20 -15.31 -12.89 5.25
N LYS A 21 -15.55 -13.51 6.41
CA LYS A 21 -14.72 -13.37 7.63
C LYS A 21 -13.23 -13.64 7.39
N ASP A 22 -12.89 -14.53 6.46
CA ASP A 22 -11.51 -14.95 6.16
C ASP A 22 -10.89 -14.16 4.98
N THR A 23 -11.59 -13.15 4.46
CA THR A 23 -11.09 -12.35 3.33
C THR A 23 -10.03 -11.36 3.81
N VAL A 24 -8.83 -11.46 3.25
CA VAL A 24 -7.78 -10.46 3.49
C VAL A 24 -8.17 -9.15 2.83
N HIS A 25 -8.40 -8.13 3.66
CA HIS A 25 -8.74 -6.80 3.15
C HIS A 25 -7.47 -6.08 2.65
N GLN A 26 -7.30 -6.04 1.33
CA GLN A 26 -6.17 -5.37 0.69
C GLN A 26 -6.54 -3.94 0.27
N VAL A 27 -5.72 -2.98 0.70
CA VAL A 27 -5.76 -1.59 0.25
C VAL A 27 -4.92 -1.44 -1.02
N CYS A 28 -5.46 -0.74 -2.01
CA CYS A 28 -4.72 -0.42 -3.23
C CYS A 28 -3.62 0.60 -2.94
N MET A 29 -2.35 0.26 -3.24
CA MET A 29 -1.25 1.22 -3.13
C MET A 29 -1.47 2.46 -4.00
N SER A 30 -2.00 2.33 -5.21
CA SER A 30 -2.26 3.48 -6.09
C SER A 30 -3.28 4.45 -5.49
N HIS A 31 -4.33 3.93 -4.85
CA HIS A 31 -5.27 4.78 -4.12
C HIS A 31 -4.64 5.40 -2.87
N ALA A 32 -3.86 4.63 -2.11
CA ALA A 32 -3.14 5.15 -0.95
C ALA A 32 -2.19 6.30 -1.35
N LYS A 33 -1.39 6.13 -2.41
CA LYS A 33 -0.51 7.17 -2.97
C LYS A 33 -1.29 8.41 -3.37
N ASN A 34 -2.38 8.26 -4.13
CA ASN A 34 -3.16 9.41 -4.59
C ASN A 34 -3.80 10.20 -3.45
N LYS A 35 -4.12 9.56 -2.33
CA LYS A 35 -4.58 10.27 -1.13
C LYS A 35 -3.49 11.17 -0.57
N PHE A 36 -2.26 10.68 -0.47
CA PHE A 36 -1.13 11.50 -0.01
C PHE A 36 -0.77 12.61 -1.00
N VAL A 37 -0.84 12.34 -2.31
CA VAL A 37 -0.72 13.40 -3.34
C VAL A 37 -1.79 14.47 -3.15
N LYS A 38 -3.05 14.08 -2.89
CA LYS A 38 -4.12 15.04 -2.61
C LYS A 38 -3.86 15.83 -1.32
N ALA A 39 -3.43 15.16 -0.25
CA ALA A 39 -3.13 15.79 1.03
C ALA A 39 -1.98 16.80 0.93
N SER A 40 -0.95 16.50 0.14
CA SER A 40 0.12 17.44 -0.18
C SER A 40 -0.38 18.62 -1.03
N ASN A 41 -1.00 18.34 -2.19
CA ASN A 41 -1.38 19.37 -3.15
C ASN A 41 -2.53 20.29 -2.68
N GLN A 42 -3.52 19.74 -1.97
CA GLN A 42 -4.72 20.48 -1.56
C GLN A 42 -4.75 20.77 -0.05
N GLY A 43 -4.12 19.92 0.76
CA GLY A 43 -4.03 20.10 2.21
C GLY A 43 -2.78 20.86 2.65
N GLY A 44 -1.78 21.03 1.77
CA GLY A 44 -0.52 21.69 2.11
C GLY A 44 0.33 20.89 3.10
N GLU A 45 0.10 19.58 3.23
CA GLU A 45 0.83 18.73 4.19
C GLU A 45 2.16 18.25 3.59
N PRO A 46 3.32 18.78 4.03
CA PRO A 46 4.61 18.44 3.43
C PRO A 46 5.00 16.98 3.68
N THR A 47 4.62 16.40 4.82
CA THR A 47 4.88 14.98 5.13
C THR A 47 4.20 14.05 4.14
N ALA A 48 3.04 14.46 3.61
CA ALA A 48 2.29 13.66 2.64
C ALA A 48 3.02 13.51 1.31
N GLU A 49 3.81 14.51 0.89
CA GLU A 49 4.64 14.39 -0.31
C GLU A 49 5.64 13.24 -0.14
N ARG A 50 6.34 13.21 1.00
CA ARG A 50 7.32 12.17 1.31
C ARG A 50 6.69 10.78 1.32
N PHE A 51 5.52 10.63 1.95
CA PHE A 51 4.81 9.34 1.98
C PHE A 51 4.37 8.89 0.57
N SER A 52 3.98 9.83 -0.29
CA SER A 52 3.60 9.51 -1.67
C SER A 52 4.78 9.00 -2.52
N GLU A 53 5.99 9.51 -2.27
CA GLU A 53 7.21 9.05 -2.92
C GLU A 53 7.66 7.68 -2.42
N ILE A 54 7.52 7.38 -1.12
CA ILE A 54 7.81 6.04 -0.60
C ILE A 54 6.85 5.00 -1.22
N LEU A 55 5.55 5.30 -1.30
CA LEU A 55 4.58 4.39 -1.93
C LEU A 55 4.84 4.21 -3.43
N LYS A 56 5.33 5.25 -4.12
CA LYS A 56 5.79 5.16 -5.51
C LYS A 56 7.01 4.24 -5.63
N GLU A 57 7.97 4.34 -4.72
CA GLU A 57 9.14 3.46 -4.71
C GLU A 57 8.74 1.99 -4.56
N PHE A 58 7.81 1.66 -3.65
CA PHE A 58 7.29 0.29 -3.56
C PHE A 58 6.62 -0.19 -4.86
N PHE A 59 5.84 0.68 -5.51
CA PHE A 59 5.22 0.34 -6.79
C PHE A 59 6.26 0.07 -7.88
N MET A 60 7.32 0.88 -7.94
CA MET A 60 8.42 0.69 -8.90
C MET A 60 9.23 -0.58 -8.62
N ARG A 61 9.43 -0.95 -7.35
CA ARG A 61 10.09 -2.21 -6.96
C ARG A 61 9.29 -3.43 -7.41
N GLU A 62 7.96 -3.42 -7.22
CA GLU A 62 7.12 -4.51 -7.72
C GLU A 62 7.23 -4.70 -9.22
N ARG A 63 7.25 -3.60 -9.98
CA ARG A 63 7.49 -3.65 -11.42
C ARG A 63 8.86 -4.22 -11.78
N LYS A 64 9.92 -3.83 -11.06
CA LYS A 64 11.27 -4.40 -11.25
C LYS A 64 11.27 -5.92 -11.01
N TYR A 65 10.51 -6.41 -10.04
CA TYR A 65 10.38 -7.85 -9.77
C TYR A 65 9.65 -8.59 -10.90
N ASP A 66 8.63 -7.96 -11.48
CA ASP A 66 7.94 -8.50 -12.66
C ASP A 66 8.88 -8.53 -13.87
N ASP A 67 9.59 -7.44 -14.14
CA ASP A 67 10.55 -7.31 -15.25
C ASP A 67 11.72 -8.31 -15.11
N ALA A 68 12.15 -8.61 -13.88
CA ALA A 68 13.18 -9.61 -13.57
C ALA A 68 12.65 -11.06 -13.56
N GLY A 69 11.34 -11.27 -13.70
CA GLY A 69 10.74 -12.61 -13.69
C GLY A 69 10.86 -13.34 -12.35
N LEU A 70 10.93 -12.61 -11.23
CA LEU A 70 11.12 -13.20 -9.91
C LEU A 70 9.98 -14.13 -9.53
N THR A 71 10.31 -15.30 -9.00
CA THR A 71 9.35 -16.20 -8.38
C THR A 71 8.73 -15.55 -7.14
N PRO A 72 7.55 -16.02 -6.67
CA PRO A 72 6.95 -15.52 -5.43
C PRO A 72 7.88 -15.61 -4.21
N LYS A 73 8.75 -16.61 -4.14
CA LYS A 73 9.71 -16.80 -3.05
C LYS A 73 10.83 -15.77 -3.08
N GLU A 74 11.43 -15.54 -4.25
CA GLU A 74 12.46 -14.51 -4.42
C GLU A 74 11.89 -13.11 -4.17
N ARG A 75 10.71 -12.83 -4.71
CA ARG A 75 10.01 -11.57 -4.43
C ARG A 75 9.77 -11.35 -2.95
N PHE A 76 9.38 -12.39 -2.21
CA PHE A 76 9.22 -12.31 -0.76
C PHE A 76 10.55 -11.97 -0.08
N GLN A 77 11.66 -12.59 -0.49
CA GLN A 77 12.98 -12.30 0.06
C GLN A 77 13.42 -10.85 -0.22
N GLU A 78 13.22 -10.36 -1.45
CA GLU A 78 13.53 -8.99 -1.84
C GLU A 78 12.75 -7.95 -1.00
N ARG A 79 11.47 -8.23 -0.70
CA ARG A 79 10.66 -7.40 0.21
C ARG A 79 11.16 -7.42 1.66
N GLN A 80 11.98 -8.39 2.06
CA GLN A 80 12.60 -8.45 3.40
C GLN A 80 13.95 -7.72 3.48
N SER A 81 14.40 -7.11 2.37
CA SER A 81 15.64 -6.31 2.33
C SER A 81 15.64 -5.19 3.36
N LEU A 82 16.85 -4.78 3.76
CA LEU A 82 17.06 -3.68 4.70
C LEU A 82 16.42 -2.39 4.17
N GLU A 83 16.63 -2.07 2.90
CA GLU A 83 16.07 -0.91 2.23
C GLU A 83 14.53 -0.86 2.32
N THR A 84 13.86 -1.99 2.07
CA THR A 84 12.40 -2.05 2.16
C THR A 84 11.94 -1.82 3.61
N LYS A 85 12.67 -2.35 4.58
CA LYS A 85 12.38 -2.16 6.01
C LYS A 85 12.58 -0.72 6.47
N GLU A 86 13.62 -0.04 6.00
CA GLU A 86 13.87 1.37 6.29
C GLU A 86 12.73 2.26 5.78
N LEU A 87 12.30 2.04 4.53
CA LEU A 87 11.14 2.73 3.95
C LEU A 87 9.83 2.45 4.72
N LEU A 88 9.65 1.23 5.23
CA LEU A 88 8.51 0.88 6.07
C LEU A 88 8.56 1.54 7.45
N ILE A 89 9.75 1.75 8.02
CA ILE A 89 9.92 2.48 9.29
C ILE A 89 9.53 3.94 9.09
N GLU A 90 9.90 4.55 7.97
CA GLU A 90 9.57 5.94 7.66
C GLU A 90 8.06 6.17 7.43
N LEU A 91 7.33 5.15 6.99
CA LEU A 91 5.87 5.21 6.82
C LEU A 91 5.05 5.01 8.11
N ARG A 92 5.70 4.69 9.24
CA ARG A 92 5.03 4.50 10.54
C ARG A 92 4.83 5.81 11.26
#